data_AF-A0A1Q4UQ80-F1
#
_entry.id   AF-A0A1Q4UQ80-F1
#
_cell.length_a   1.000
_cell.length_b   1.000
_cell.length_c   1.000
_cell.angle_alpha   90.00
_cell.angle_beta   90.00
_cell.angle_gamma   90.00
#
_symmetry.space_group_name_H-M   'P 1'
#
loop_
_entity.id
_entity.type
_entity.pdbx_description
1 polymer ?
#
loop_
_entity_poly.entity_id
_entity_poly.type
_entity_poly.pdbx_seq_one_letter_code
_entity_poly.pdbx_strand_id
1 'polypeptide(L)'
;MVALGDFSKGLGYNPEDMTCFFPSDIVEDEDGTVQDYKYIEFWEYSSNEEVRLGFAAFMEVLNKAAEREMNVNPDAWENIQDLVSKTKNYLDRL
;
A
#
# COMPACT_ATOMS: atom_id res chain seq x y z
N MET A 1 -6.66 -6.98 7.29
CA MET A 1 -7.58 -6.80 6.14
C MET A 1 -7.93 -5.35 5.83
N VAL A 2 -8.10 -4.45 6.82
CA VAL A 2 -8.49 -3.05 6.57
C VAL A 2 -7.50 -2.35 5.63
N ALA A 3 -6.21 -2.30 5.99
CA ALA A 3 -5.15 -1.70 5.15
C ALA A 3 -5.13 -2.24 3.71
N LEU A 4 -5.18 -3.57 3.54
CA LEU A 4 -5.18 -4.18 2.21
C LEU A 4 -6.43 -3.84 1.39
N GLY A 5 -7.57 -3.65 2.06
CA GLY A 5 -8.80 -3.16 1.45
C GLY A 5 -8.67 -1.73 0.92
N ASP A 6 -7.97 -0.86 1.65
CA ASP A 6 -7.71 0.53 1.24
C ASP A 6 -6.71 0.59 0.09
N PHE A 7 -5.62 -0.19 0.18
CA PHE A 7 -4.62 -0.32 -0.88
C PHE A 7 -5.27 -0.79 -2.20
N SER A 8 -6.25 -1.68 -2.14
CA SER A 8 -6.96 -2.18 -3.34
C SER A 8 -7.77 -1.11 -4.07
N LYS A 9 -8.03 0.03 -3.41
CA LYS A 9 -8.72 1.21 -3.94
C LYS A 9 -7.75 2.36 -4.25
N GLY A 10 -6.46 2.15 -4.02
CA GLY A 10 -5.45 3.17 -4.20
C GLY A 10 -5.37 4.19 -3.06
N LEU A 11 -5.85 3.83 -1.86
CA LEU A 11 -5.86 4.70 -0.69
C LEU A 11 -4.78 4.24 0.29
N GLY A 12 -4.17 5.20 0.98
CA GLY A 12 -3.28 4.95 2.11
C GLY A 12 -3.98 4.37 3.33
N TYR A 13 -3.19 4.10 4.37
CA TYR A 13 -3.67 3.59 5.65
C TYR A 13 -2.84 4.18 6.79
N ASN A 14 -3.51 4.72 7.81
CA ASN A 14 -2.89 5.42 8.93
C ASN A 14 -3.25 4.76 10.28
N PRO A 15 -2.44 3.80 10.75
CA PRO A 15 -2.38 3.42 12.16
C PRO A 15 -1.58 4.45 12.98
N GLU A 16 -1.96 4.69 14.25
CA GLU A 16 -1.47 5.79 15.12
C GLU A 16 -0.03 6.27 14.89
N ASP A 17 0.96 5.36 14.88
CA ASP A 17 2.39 5.71 14.83
C ASP A 17 3.06 5.49 13.46
N MET A 18 2.32 5.00 12.47
CA MET A 18 2.88 4.67 11.15
C MET A 18 1.86 4.94 10.06
N THR A 19 2.17 5.78 9.06
CA THR A 19 1.26 6.01 7.94
C THR A 19 1.83 5.42 6.65
N CYS A 20 0.96 4.87 5.82
CA CYS A 20 1.23 4.53 4.43
C CYS A 20 0.43 5.48 3.55
N PHE A 21 1.09 6.25 2.69
CA PHE A 21 0.47 7.15 1.73
C PHE A 21 0.60 6.60 0.31
N PHE A 22 -0.53 6.55 -0.37
CA PHE A 22 -0.60 6.32 -1.81
C PHE A 22 -0.47 7.64 -2.57
N PRO A 23 -0.12 7.59 -3.86
CA PRO A 23 -0.03 8.78 -4.70
C PRO A 23 -1.24 9.72 -4.65
N SER A 24 -2.46 9.21 -4.45
CA SER A 24 -3.64 10.06 -4.27
C SER A 24 -3.60 10.86 -2.98
N ASP A 25 -3.12 10.28 -1.88
CA ASP A 25 -3.03 10.95 -0.59
C ASP A 25 -1.96 12.05 -0.64
N ILE A 26 -0.83 11.75 -1.30
CA ILE A 26 0.27 12.72 -1.46
C ILE A 26 -0.20 13.94 -2.24
N VAL A 27 -1.02 13.77 -3.29
CA VAL A 27 -1.57 14.90 -4.08
C VAL A 27 -2.53 15.78 -3.27
N GLU A 28 -3.15 15.26 -2.21
CA GLU A 28 -3.99 16.09 -1.33
C GLU A 28 -3.16 17.04 -0.48
N ASP A 29 -1.92 16.63 -0.14
CA ASP A 29 -1.01 17.39 0.72
C ASP A 29 0.05 18.19 -0.08
N GLU A 30 0.39 17.73 -1.29
CA GLU A 30 1.40 18.30 -2.19
C GLU A 30 0.80 18.69 -3.54
N ASP A 31 1.26 19.82 -4.11
CA ASP A 31 0.86 20.22 -5.46
C ASP A 31 1.34 19.18 -6.50
N GLY A 32 0.46 18.75 -7.40
CA GLY A 32 0.83 17.85 -8.51
C GLY A 32 -0.31 17.02 -9.05
N THR A 33 0.04 15.97 -9.78
CA THR A 33 -0.88 14.94 -10.26
C THR A 33 -0.43 13.57 -9.77
N VAL A 34 -1.35 12.62 -9.66
CA VAL A 34 -1.07 11.25 -9.18
C VAL A 34 0.07 10.59 -9.99
N GLN A 35 0.20 10.94 -11.26
CA GLN A 35 1.24 10.41 -12.16
C GLN A 35 2.65 10.90 -11.81
N ASP A 36 2.78 12.01 -11.08
CA ASP A 36 4.07 12.56 -10.67
C ASP A 36 4.71 11.72 -9.54
N TYR A 37 3.88 10.99 -8.78
CA TYR A 37 4.29 10.21 -7.61
C TYR A 37 4.35 8.71 -7.93
N LYS A 38 5.52 8.23 -8.37
CA LYS A 38 5.76 6.82 -8.75
C LYS A 38 6.19 5.92 -7.58
N TYR A 39 5.75 6.25 -6.36
CA TYR A 39 6.11 5.55 -5.14
C TYR A 39 4.96 5.48 -4.15
N ILE A 40 5.08 4.56 -3.19
CA ILE A 40 4.31 4.52 -1.94
C ILE A 40 5.21 5.09 -0.85
N GLU A 41 4.70 6.00 -0.03
CA GLU A 41 5.43 6.58 1.10
C GLU A 41 5.00 5.93 2.41
N PHE A 42 5.98 5.63 3.26
CA PHE A 42 5.77 5.18 4.62
C PHE A 42 6.40 6.20 5.56
N TRP A 43 5.64 6.61 6.57
CA TRP A 43 6.11 7.51 7.61
C TRP A 43 5.99 6.83 8.98
N GLU A 44 7.08 6.78 9.75
CA GLU A 44 7.06 6.32 11.14
C GLU A 44 7.30 7.50 12.08
N TYR A 45 6.25 7.91 12.80
CA TYR A 45 6.31 9.11 13.64
C TYR A 45 7.20 8.94 14.88
N SER A 46 7.29 7.72 15.40
CA SER A 46 8.05 7.43 16.62
C SER A 46 9.57 7.55 16.42
N SER A 47 10.06 7.18 15.24
CA SER A 47 11.47 7.22 14.84
C SER A 47 11.80 8.44 13.96
N ASN A 48 10.77 9.15 13.47
CA ASN A 48 10.88 10.22 12.48
C ASN A 48 11.61 9.74 11.22
N GLU A 49 11.19 8.59 10.72
CA GLU A 49 11.73 7.96 9.52
C GLU A 49 10.72 7.96 8.37
N GLU A 50 11.25 8.17 7.18
CA GLU A 50 10.50 8.16 5.93
C GLU A 50 11.11 7.13 4.99
N VAL A 51 10.26 6.29 4.39
CA VAL A 51 10.66 5.31 3.39
C VAL A 51 9.75 5.42 2.18
N ARG A 52 10.33 5.70 1.01
CA ARG A 52 9.63 5.67 -0.28
C ARG A 52 9.98 4.41 -1.05
N LEU A 53 8.96 3.65 -1.43
CA LEU A 53 9.10 2.44 -2.24
C LEU A 53 8.48 2.66 -3.61
N GLY A 54 9.27 2.45 -4.67
CA GLY A 54 8.69 2.32 -6.01
C GLY A 54 7.69 1.15 -6.06
N PHE A 55 6.69 1.24 -6.94
CA PHE A 55 5.57 0.28 -6.96
C PHE A 55 5.99 -1.19 -7.04
N ALA A 56 7.05 -1.50 -7.79
CA ALA A 56 7.57 -2.87 -7.87
C ALA A 56 8.09 -3.39 -6.52
N ALA A 57 8.84 -2.56 -5.78
CA ALA A 57 9.37 -2.92 -4.47
C ALA A 57 8.24 -3.03 -3.42
N PHE A 58 7.28 -2.11 -3.46
CA PHE A 58 6.09 -2.20 -2.60
C PHE A 58 5.31 -3.50 -2.87
N MET A 59 5.09 -3.86 -4.13
CA MET A 59 4.40 -5.11 -4.47
C MET A 59 5.17 -6.35 -4.03
N GLU A 60 6.50 -6.34 -4.05
CA GLU A 60 7.30 -7.46 -3.51
C GLU A 60 7.06 -7.64 -2.00
N VAL A 61 7.10 -6.54 -1.24
CA VAL A 61 6.85 -6.56 0.21
C VAL A 61 5.40 -6.98 0.50
N LEU A 62 4.44 -6.45 -0.24
CA LEU A 62 3.03 -6.76 -0.08
C LEU A 62 2.75 -8.25 -0.34
N ASN A 63 3.33 -8.82 -1.40
CA ASN A 63 3.18 -10.25 -1.69
C ASN A 63 3.73 -11.13 -0.57
N LYS A 64 4.91 -10.81 -0.02
CA LYS A 64 5.48 -11.54 1.13
C LYS A 64 4.58 -11.46 2.37
N ALA A 65 4.03 -10.27 2.64
CA ALA A 65 3.10 -10.07 3.76
C ALA A 65 1.79 -10.86 3.55
N ALA A 66 1.24 -10.83 2.33
CA ALA A 66 0.05 -11.57 1.95
C ALA A 66 0.26 -13.09 2.05
N GLU A 67 1.37 -13.63 1.54
CA GLU A 67 1.71 -15.05 1.65
C GLU A 67 1.78 -15.51 3.11
N ARG A 68 2.38 -14.70 3.99
CA ARG A 68 2.42 -15.00 5.42
C ARG A 68 1.02 -15.04 6.02
N GLU A 69 0.19 -14.06 5.73
CA GLU A 69 -1.18 -13.99 6.25
C GLU A 69 -2.04 -15.16 5.75
N MET A 70 -1.93 -15.50 4.46
CA MET A 70 -2.63 -16.63 3.86
C MET A 70 -2.22 -17.98 4.46
N ASN A 71 -0.96 -18.14 4.86
CA ASN A 71 -0.50 -19.35 5.57
C ASN A 71 -1.04 -19.44 7.00
N VAL A 72 -1.25 -18.29 7.67
CA VAL A 72 -1.81 -18.23 9.03
C VAL A 72 -3.33 -18.40 8.99
N ASN A 73 -4.01 -17.82 7.99
CA ASN A 73 -5.46 -17.80 7.83
C ASN A 73 -5.87 -18.30 6.42
N PRO A 74 -5.83 -19.62 6.17
CA PRO A 74 -6.11 -20.19 4.84
C PRO A 74 -7.52 -19.85 4.30
N ASP A 75 -8.51 -19.71 5.18
CA ASP A 75 -9.89 -19.35 4.79
C ASP A 75 -9.99 -17.94 4.19
N ALA A 76 -9.00 -17.07 4.45
CA ALA A 76 -8.93 -15.72 3.89
C ALA A 76 -8.15 -15.66 2.56
N TRP A 77 -7.63 -16.79 2.06
CA TRP A 77 -6.72 -16.85 0.91
C TRP A 77 -7.29 -16.16 -0.34
N GLU A 78 -8.50 -16.53 -0.76
CA GLU A 78 -9.12 -15.98 -1.98
C GLU A 78 -9.31 -14.46 -1.88
N ASN A 79 -9.76 -13.99 -0.71
CA ASN A 79 -9.99 -12.56 -0.49
C ASN A 79 -8.67 -11.77 -0.45
N ILE A 80 -7.64 -12.30 0.21
CA ILE A 80 -6.31 -11.65 0.23
C ILE A 80 -5.75 -11.56 -1.19
N GLN A 81 -5.81 -12.65 -1.96
CA GLN A 81 -5.27 -12.69 -3.32
C GLN A 81 -6.01 -11.73 -4.26
N ASP A 82 -7.34 -11.63 -4.15
CA ASP A 82 -8.15 -10.67 -4.92
C ASP A 82 -7.75 -9.23 -4.60
N LEU A 83 -7.62 -8.88 -3.32
CA LEU A 83 -7.23 -7.54 -2.92
C LEU A 83 -5.81 -7.16 -3.37
N VAL A 84 -4.83 -8.08 -3.23
CA VAL A 84 -3.47 -7.87 -3.74
C VAL A 84 -3.47 -7.65 -5.26
N SER A 85 -4.29 -8.43 -5.99
CA SER A 85 -4.41 -8.29 -7.44
C SER A 85 -5.03 -6.94 -7.83
N LYS A 86 -6.04 -6.47 -7.09
CA LYS A 86 -6.65 -5.14 -7.27
C LYS A 86 -5.65 -4.02 -7.00
N THR A 87 -4.86 -4.11 -5.94
CA THR A 87 -3.79 -3.15 -5.64
C THR A 87 -2.79 -3.08 -6.79
N LYS A 88 -2.31 -4.23 -7.29
CA LYS A 88 -1.41 -4.27 -8.45
C LYS A 88 -2.02 -3.60 -9.68
N ASN A 89 -3.26 -3.94 -10.00
CA ASN A 89 -3.97 -3.38 -11.15
C ASN A 89 -4.17 -1.87 -11.05
N TYR A 90 -4.33 -1.34 -9.83
CA TYR A 90 -4.37 0.10 -9.59
C TYR A 90 -3.00 0.72 -9.90
N LEU A 91 -1.93 0.21 -9.30
CA LEU A 91 -0.58 0.75 -9.47
C LEU A 91 -0.07 0.66 -10.91
N ASP A 92 -0.40 -0.41 -11.63
CA ASP A 92 -0.03 -0.58 -13.05
C ASP A 92 -0.68 0.47 -13.98
N ARG A 93 -1.72 1.19 -13.53
CA ARG A 93 -2.42 2.24 -14.29
C ARG A 93 -1.88 3.64 -14.03
N LEU A 94 -1.02 3.81 -13.03
CA LEU A 94 -0.44 5.09 -12.67
C LEU A 94 0.81 5.38 -13.48
#